data_AF-A0A929E1H6-F1
#
_entry.id   AF-A0A929E1H6-F1
#
_cell.length_a   1.000
_cell.length_b   1.000
_cell.length_c   1.000
_cell.angle_alpha   90.00
_cell.angle_beta   90.00
_cell.angle_gamma   90.00
#
_symmetry.space_group_name_H-M   'P 1'
#
loop_
_entity.id
_entity.type
_entity.pdbx_description
1 polymer ?
#
loop_
_entity_poly.entity_id
_entity_poly.type
_entity_poly.pdbx_seq_one_letter_code
_entity_poly.pdbx_strand_id
1 'polypeptide(L)'
;MEQLCCQVCGIKIPPGGVFYVGRTEIISGSDGILPDTGESADSIIKKALSEIKELTEQELMEEVYQEIELILCRKCRLVFRDKILEMVKW
;
A
#
# COMPACT_ATOMS: atom_id res chain seq x y z
N MET A 1 13.13 26.73 3.56
CA MET A 1 12.98 25.33 4.01
C MET A 1 11.55 25.15 4.45
N GLU A 2 10.82 24.22 3.83
CA GLU A 2 9.47 23.88 4.25
C GLU A 2 9.51 23.28 5.66
N GLN A 3 8.54 23.68 6.50
CA GLN A 3 8.49 23.23 7.88
C GLN A 3 7.93 21.80 7.93
N LEU A 4 8.74 20.86 8.41
CA LEU A 4 8.37 19.46 8.54
C LEU A 4 7.24 19.30 9.57
N CYS A 5 6.16 18.61 9.20
CA CYS A 5 5.01 18.36 10.05
C CYS A 5 4.69 16.87 10.12
N CYS A 6 4.23 16.40 11.27
CA CYS A 6 3.70 15.04 11.36
C CYS A 6 2.42 14.93 10.51
N GLN A 7 2.38 13.98 9.58
CA GLN A 7 1.22 13.79 8.70
C GLN A 7 0.00 13.18 9.39
N VAL A 8 0.12 12.72 10.64
CA VAL A 8 -0.99 12.17 11.43
C VAL A 8 -1.64 13.21 12.34
N CYS A 9 -0.84 13.97 13.11
CA CYS A 9 -1.38 14.94 14.09
C CYS A 9 -1.10 16.41 13.76
N GLY A 10 -0.39 16.68 12.66
CA GLY A 10 -0.04 18.04 12.23
C GLY A 10 1.03 18.75 13.07
N ILE A 11 1.56 18.12 14.13
CA ILE A 11 2.56 18.77 14.99
C ILE A 11 3.82 19.11 14.17
N LYS A 12 4.29 20.34 14.32
CA LYS A 12 5.52 20.81 13.70
C LYS A 12 6.73 20.12 14.32
N ILE A 13 7.64 19.67 13.48
CA ILE A 13 8.93 19.13 13.89
C ILE A 13 9.93 20.29 13.84
N PRO A 14 10.61 20.61 14.96
CA PRO A 14 11.56 21.71 14.99
C PRO A 14 12.77 21.39 14.08
N PRO A 15 13.45 22.41 13.54
CA PRO A 15 14.72 22.21 12.84
C PRO A 15 15.72 21.43 13.73
N GLY A 16 16.32 20.38 13.19
CA GLY A 16 17.19 19.47 13.95
C GLY A 16 16.46 18.52 14.91
N GLY A 17 15.13 18.55 14.94
CA GLY A 17 14.30 17.67 15.74
C GLY A 17 14.25 16.23 15.19
N VAL A 18 13.93 15.29 16.08
CA VAL A 18 13.76 13.87 15.71
C VAL A 18 12.39 13.63 15.10
N PHE A 19 12.37 12.92 13.97
CA PHE A 19 11.17 12.40 13.33
C PHE A 19 11.37 10.95 12.92
N TYR A 20 10.28 10.30 12.52
CA TYR A 20 10.25 8.89 12.15
C TYR A 20 9.54 8.77 10.81
N VAL A 21 9.99 7.83 9.99
CA VAL A 21 9.33 7.50 8.72
C VAL A 21 8.61 6.16 8.90
N GLY A 22 7.29 6.17 8.75
CA GLY A 22 6.49 4.95 8.62
C GLY A 22 6.31 4.63 7.15
N ARG A 23 6.88 3.52 6.69
CA ARG A 23 6.74 3.01 5.33
C ARG A 23 5.99 1.70 5.36
N THR A 24 5.01 1.54 4.48
CA THR A 24 4.31 0.28 4.24
C THR A 24 4.15 0.06 2.75
N GLU A 25 4.23 -1.21 2.35
CA GLU A 25 4.14 -1.64 0.96
C GLU A 25 3.07 -2.73 0.85
N ILE A 26 2.27 -2.66 -0.21
CA ILE A 26 1.34 -3.72 -0.60
C ILE A 26 1.81 -4.18 -1.98
N ILE A 27 2.11 -5.47 -2.09
CA ILE A 27 2.66 -6.09 -3.30
C ILE A 27 1.74 -7.24 -3.68
N SER A 28 1.35 -7.31 -4.95
CA SER A 28 0.58 -8.45 -5.44
C SER A 28 1.37 -9.76 -5.28
N GLY A 29 0.71 -10.77 -4.72
CA GLY A 29 1.26 -12.09 -4.52
C GLY A 29 0.67 -13.09 -5.52
N SER A 30 1.45 -14.11 -5.85
CA SER A 30 0.98 -15.29 -6.59
C SER A 30 1.50 -16.54 -5.91
N ASP A 31 0.63 -17.54 -5.73
CA ASP A 31 1.00 -18.89 -5.30
C ASP A 31 1.49 -19.77 -6.46
N GLY A 32 1.49 -19.23 -7.69
CA GLY A 32 1.89 -19.92 -8.90
C GLY A 32 0.87 -20.94 -9.41
N ILE A 33 -0.32 -21.04 -8.79
CA ILE A 33 -1.34 -22.00 -9.16
C ILE A 33 -2.37 -21.31 -10.05
N LEU A 34 -2.50 -21.78 -11.29
CA LEU A 34 -3.62 -21.39 -12.15
C LEU A 34 -4.78 -22.37 -11.90
N PRO A 35 -5.99 -21.87 -11.59
CA PRO A 35 -7.14 -22.74 -11.40
C PRO A 35 -7.49 -23.46 -12.72
N ASP A 36 -7.70 -24.77 -12.65
CA ASP A 36 -8.25 -25.53 -13.77
C ASP A 36 -9.76 -25.28 -13.85
N THR A 37 -10.14 -24.31 -14.68
CA THR A 37 -11.53 -23.89 -14.83
C THR A 37 -12.30 -24.70 -15.87
N GLY A 38 -11.63 -25.60 -16.60
CA GLY A 38 -12.20 -26.27 -17.78
C GLY A 38 -12.51 -25.32 -18.95
N GLU A 39 -12.17 -24.03 -18.83
CA GLU A 39 -12.31 -23.04 -19.89
C GLU A 39 -11.11 -23.11 -20.84
N SER A 40 -11.31 -22.71 -22.11
CA SER A 40 -10.18 -22.54 -23.01
C SER A 40 -9.30 -21.36 -22.58
N ALA A 41 -8.00 -21.44 -22.88
CA ALA A 41 -7.07 -20.32 -22.64
C ALA A 41 -7.58 -19.00 -23.23
N ASP A 42 -8.19 -19.03 -24.42
CA ASP A 42 -8.78 -17.86 -25.07
C ASP A 42 -9.91 -17.23 -24.26
N SER A 43 -10.73 -18.03 -23.56
CA SER A 43 -11.81 -17.53 -22.69
C SER A 43 -11.24 -16.80 -21.49
N ILE A 44 -10.26 -17.42 -20.82
CA ILE A 44 -9.58 -16.85 -19.64
C ILE A 44 -8.91 -15.53 -20.00
N ILE A 45 -8.19 -15.49 -21.14
CA ILE A 45 -7.53 -14.27 -21.62
C ILE A 45 -8.56 -13.17 -21.93
N LYS A 46 -9.65 -13.51 -22.63
CA LYS A 46 -10.71 -12.53 -22.94
C LYS A 46 -11.35 -11.95 -21.69
N LYS A 47 -11.57 -12.78 -20.66
CA LYS A 47 -12.12 -12.35 -19.39
C LYS A 47 -11.18 -11.39 -18.67
N ALA A 48 -9.90 -11.75 -18.53
CA ALA A 48 -8.89 -10.87 -17.94
C ALA A 48 -8.78 -9.53 -18.70
N LEU A 49 -8.78 -9.57 -20.03
CA LEU A 49 -8.79 -8.36 -20.87
C LEU A 49 -10.05 -7.52 -20.70
N SER A 50 -11.19 -8.12 -20.37
CA SER A 50 -12.43 -7.39 -20.10
C SER A 50 -12.39 -6.72 -18.73
N GLU A 51 -11.82 -7.38 -17.73
CA GLU A 51 -11.72 -6.87 -16.35
C GLU A 51 -10.79 -5.66 -16.29
N ILE A 52 -9.64 -5.71 -16.97
CA ILE A 52 -8.68 -4.59 -16.99
C ILE A 52 -9.12 -3.40 -17.85
N LYS A 53 -10.05 -3.60 -18.78
CA LYS A 53 -10.51 -2.54 -19.71
C LYS A 53 -11.27 -1.42 -19.00
N GLU A 54 -11.90 -1.73 -17.87
CA GLU A 54 -12.67 -0.76 -17.09
C GLU A 54 -11.79 0.03 -16.11
N LEU A 55 -10.50 -0.32 -16.00
CA LEU A 55 -9.54 0.31 -15.11
C LEU A 55 -8.61 1.26 -15.87
N THR A 56 -8.26 2.35 -15.22
CA THR A 56 -7.20 3.26 -15.65
C THR A 56 -5.82 2.64 -15.40
N GLU A 57 -4.81 3.18 -16.07
CA GLU A 57 -3.40 2.78 -15.85
C GLU A 57 -2.99 2.91 -14.38
N GLN A 58 -3.43 3.97 -13.69
CA GLN A 58 -3.12 4.19 -12.29
C GLN A 58 -3.76 3.14 -11.39
N GLU A 59 -5.02 2.78 -11.63
CA GLU A 59 -5.72 1.74 -10.86
C GLU A 59 -5.06 0.38 -11.06
N LEU A 60 -4.66 0.04 -12.29
CA LEU A 60 -3.92 -1.19 -12.57
C LEU A 60 -2.56 -1.23 -11.86
N MET A 61 -1.85 -0.10 -11.81
CA MET A 61 -0.60 -0.01 -11.07
C MET A 61 -0.80 -0.21 -9.56
N GLU A 62 -1.87 0.37 -9.00
CA GLU A 62 -2.24 0.20 -7.59
C GLU A 62 -2.66 -1.24 -7.24
N GLU A 63 -3.15 -2.02 -8.20
CA GLU A 63 -3.40 -3.47 -7.99
C GLU A 63 -2.10 -4.30 -7.90
N VAL A 64 -0.99 -3.81 -8.44
CA VAL A 64 0.30 -4.51 -8.44
C VAL A 64 1.19 -4.07 -7.27
N TYR A 65 1.29 -2.76 -7.06
CA TYR A 65 2.19 -2.17 -6.07
C TYR A 65 1.63 -0.88 -5.49
N GLN A 66 1.62 -0.79 -4.16
CA GLN A 66 1.32 0.45 -3.44
C GLN A 66 2.39 0.72 -2.40
N GLU A 67 2.82 1.97 -2.33
CA GLU A 67 3.75 2.45 -1.31
C GLU A 67 3.13 3.64 -0.57
N ILE A 68 3.15 3.58 0.75
CA ILE A 68 2.71 4.67 1.61
C ILE A 68 3.86 5.05 2.52
N GLU A 69 4.25 6.33 2.48
CA GLU A 69 5.27 6.91 3.34
C GLU A 69 4.69 8.05 4.18
N LEU A 70 4.96 8.02 5.49
CA LEU A 70 4.48 9.00 6.46
C LEU A 70 5.61 9.52 7.34
N ILE A 71 5.68 10.84 7.49
CA ILE A 71 6.47 11.53 8.51
C ILE A 71 5.69 11.57 9.82
N LEU A 72 6.27 10.99 10.86
CA LEU A 72 5.64 10.76 12.15
C LEU A 72 6.43 11.42 13.29
N CYS A 73 5.71 12.02 14.24
CA CYS A 73 6.30 12.46 15.50
C CYS A 73 6.54 11.28 16.45
N ARG A 74 7.28 11.52 17.53
CA ARG A 74 7.58 10.51 18.57
C ARG A 74 6.35 9.81 19.15
N LYS A 75 5.20 10.48 19.22
CA LYS A 75 3.93 9.88 19.71
C LYS A 75 3.23 9.08 18.62
N CYS A 76 3.02 9.68 17.44
CA CYS A 76 2.28 9.06 16.34
C CYS A 76 2.96 7.81 15.76
N ARG A 77 4.29 7.68 15.88
CA ARG A 77 4.98 6.44 15.48
C ARG A 77 4.49 5.20 16.25
N LEU A 78 4.11 5.38 17.53
CA LEU A 78 3.64 4.27 18.37
C LEU A 78 2.23 3.87 17.95
N VAL A 79 1.36 4.86 17.70
CA VAL A 79 0.01 4.64 17.18
C VAL A 79 0.06 3.92 15.82
N PHE A 80 0.94 4.34 14.92
CA PHE A 80 1.13 3.68 13.63
C PHE A 80 1.56 2.22 13.81
N ARG A 81 2.59 1.97 14.63
CA ARG A 81 3.05 0.60 14.96
C ARG A 81 1.91 -0.26 15.51
N ASP A 82 1.16 0.26 16.48
CA ASP A 82 0.13 -0.52 17.18
C ASP A 82 -1.01 -0.91 16.22
N LYS A 83 -1.42 0.01 15.34
CA LYS A 83 -2.39 -0.30 14.27
C LYS A 83 -1.92 -1.39 13.31
N ILE A 84 -0.65 -1.38 12.92
CA ILE A 84 -0.09 -2.43 12.06
C ILE A 84 -0.10 -3.78 12.80
N LEU A 85 0.28 -3.79 14.07
CA LEU A 85 0.28 -5.01 14.89
C LEU A 85 -1.12 -5.58 15.11
N GLU A 86 -2.16 -4.74 15.21
CA GLU A 86 -3.56 -5.17 15.29
C GLU A 86 -4.05 -5.90 14.03
N MET A 87 -3.44 -5.64 12.86
CA MET A 87 -3.80 -6.29 11.60
C MET A 87 -3.17 -7.68 11.44
N VAL A 88 -2.13 -8.00 12.21
CA VAL A 88 -1.44 -9.30 12.14
C VAL A 88 -2.22 -10.32 12.95
N LYS A 89 -2.89 -11.26 12.26
CA LYS A 89 -3.46 -12.45 12.88
C LYS A 89 -2.44 -13.58 12.79
N TRP A 90 -2.04 -14.10 13.95
CA TRP A 90 -1.19 -15.28 14.09
C TRP A 90 -2.02 -16.56 14.01
#